data_AF-A0A1Q5P7D9-F1
#
_entry.id   AF-A0A1Q5P7D9-F1
#
_cell.length_a   1.000
_cell.length_b   1.000
_cell.length_c   1.000
_cell.angle_alpha   90.00
_cell.angle_beta   90.00
_cell.angle_gamma   90.00
#
_symmetry.space_group_name_H-M   'P 1'
#
loop_
_entity.id
_entity.type
_entity.pdbx_description
1 polymer ?
#
loop_
_entity_poly.entity_id
_entity_poly.type
_entity_poly.pdbx_seq_one_letter_code
_entity_poly.pdbx_strand_id
1 'polypeptide(L)' 'MDRMFRMMAFWTGIFSLMFYLGHMDKTALLFLGQTGFFLLLGYLRLTERMYIYVFFAYLTVSFAGFTYWSTFMM' A
#
# COMPACT_ATOMS: atom_id res chain seq x y z
N MET A 1 9.65 14.00 -0.48
CA MET A 1 8.91 12.96 0.30
C MET A 1 9.40 11.52 0.07
N ASP A 2 10.46 11.30 -0.69
CA ASP A 2 10.92 9.97 -1.12
C ASP A 2 11.26 9.01 0.03
N ARG A 3 11.84 9.51 1.12
CA ARG A 3 12.11 8.68 2.32
C ARG A 3 10.84 8.19 2.99
N MET A 4 9.76 8.96 2.96
CA MET A 4 8.50 8.60 3.60
C MET A 4 7.83 7.44 2.86
N PHE A 5 7.82 7.48 1.51
CA PHE A 5 7.31 6.39 0.68
C PHE A 5 8.12 5.10 0.83
N ARG A 6 9.45 5.20 0.96
CA ARG A 6 10.30 4.05 1.27
C ARG A 6 10.05 3.48 2.68
N MET A 7 9.77 4.33 3.66
CA MET A 7 9.38 3.88 5.01
C MET A 7 8.02 3.17 4.99
N MET A 8 7.06 3.68 4.24
CA MET A 8 5.76 3.02 4.06
C MET A 8 5.93 1.66 3.36
N ALA A 9 6.72 1.58 2.29
CA ALA A 9 7.03 0.33 1.60
C ALA A 9 7.68 -0.71 2.53
N PHE A 10 8.59 -0.27 3.40
CA PHE A 10 9.21 -1.14 4.39
C PHE A 10 8.17 -1.76 5.33
N TRP A 11 7.26 -0.96 5.88
CA TRP A 11 6.21 -1.45 6.77
C TRP A 11 5.21 -2.36 6.06
N THR A 12 4.74 -2.01 4.87
CA THR A 12 3.83 -2.86 4.09
C THR A 12 4.48 -4.19 3.71
N GLY A 13 5.81 -4.21 3.49
CA GLY A 13 6.57 -5.41 3.22
C GLY A 13 6.64 -6.35 4.43
N ILE A 14 6.86 -5.78 5.62
CA ILE A 14 6.81 -6.55 6.88
C ILE A 14 5.41 -7.12 7.08
N PHE A 15 4.35 -6.34 6.85
CA PHE A 15 2.98 -6.84 6.97
C PHE A 15 2.68 -7.96 5.98
N SER A 16 3.15 -7.85 4.73
CA SER A 16 3.04 -8.93 3.74
C SER A 16 3.70 -10.22 4.23
N LEU A 17 4.91 -10.12 4.80
CA LEU A 17 5.63 -11.27 5.37
C LEU A 17 4.88 -11.87 6.57
N MET A 18 4.34 -11.04 7.46
CA MET A 18 3.55 -11.48 8.61
C MET A 18 2.25 -12.17 8.18
N PHE A 19 1.53 -11.65 7.18
CA PHE A 19 0.31 -12.28 6.66
C PHE A 19 0.59 -13.60 5.94
N TYR A 20 1.73 -13.68 5.24
CA TYR A 20 2.17 -14.94 4.62
C TYR A 20 2.45 -16.00 5.69
N LEU A 21 3.17 -15.64 6.75
CA LEU A 21 3.38 -16.51 7.92
C LEU A 21 2.08 -16.86 8.65
N GLY A 22 1.08 -15.99 8.60
CA GLY A 22 -0.26 -16.19 9.16
C GLY A 22 -1.19 -17.05 8.29
N HIS A 23 -0.69 -17.73 7.25
CA HIS A 23 -1.49 -18.53 6.30
C HIS A 23 -2.60 -17.73 5.58
N MET A 24 -2.46 -16.41 5.52
CA MET A 24 -3.40 -15.49 4.88
C MET A 24 -2.89 -15.08 3.50
N ASP A 25 -2.73 -16.06 2.60
CA ASP A 25 -2.02 -15.89 1.32
C ASP A 25 -2.63 -14.79 0.42
N LYS A 26 -3.96 -14.69 0.39
CA LYS A 26 -4.66 -13.68 -0.42
C LYS A 26 -4.36 -12.26 0.06
N THR A 27 -4.34 -12.05 1.37
CA THR A 27 -4.04 -10.75 1.99
C THR A 27 -2.55 -10.45 1.93
N ALA A 28 -1.70 -11.46 2.07
CA ALA A 28 -0.25 -11.33 1.91
C ALA A 28 0.14 -10.81 0.53
N LEU A 29 -0.49 -11.34 -0.54
CA LEU A 29 -0.29 -10.90 -1.93
C LEU A 29 -0.75 -9.45 -2.15
N LEU A 30 -1.88 -9.04 -1.58
CA LEU A 30 -2.35 -7.65 -1.66
C LEU A 30 -1.34 -6.66 -1.04
N PHE A 31 -0.83 -6.98 0.15
CA PHE A 31 0.18 -6.15 0.82
C PHE A 31 1.54 -6.18 0.11
N LEU A 32 1.87 -7.27 -0.57
CA LEU A 32 3.06 -7.35 -1.43
C LEU A 32 2.93 -6.39 -2.62
N GLY A 33 1.77 -6.37 -3.29
CA GLY A 33 1.47 -5.44 -4.37
C GLY A 33 1.57 -3.98 -3.93
N GLN A 34 1.02 -3.64 -2.76
CA GLN A 34 1.14 -2.29 -2.18
C GLN A 34 2.60 -1.92 -1.88
N THR A 35 3.38 -2.87 -1.38
CA THR A 35 4.82 -2.68 -1.12
C THR A 35 5.58 -2.33 -2.40
N GLY A 36 5.34 -3.07 -3.48
CA GLY A 36 5.93 -2.78 -4.78
C GLY A 36 5.55 -1.38 -5.28
N PHE A 37 4.28 -0.99 -5.14
CA PHE A 37 3.79 0.33 -5.54
C PHE A 37 4.49 1.47 -4.78
N PHE A 38 4.57 1.38 -3.45
CA PHE A 38 5.24 2.40 -2.64
C PHE A 38 6.75 2.45 -2.85
N LEU A 39 7.38 1.30 -3.10
CA LEU A 39 8.81 1.22 -3.37
C LEU A 39 9.15 1.85 -4.72
N LEU A 40 8.41 1.53 -5.79
CA LEU A 40 8.57 2.13 -7.12
C LEU A 40 8.39 3.65 -7.07
N LEU A 41 7.32 4.12 -6.43
CA LEU A 41 7.07 5.56 -6.27
C LEU A 41 8.17 6.24 -5.46
N GLY A 42 8.71 5.58 -4.43
CA GLY A 42 9.81 6.12 -3.60
C GLY A 42 11.16 6.25 -4.32
N TYR A 43 11.32 5.65 -5.50
CA TYR A 43 12.50 5.83 -6.38
C TYR A 43 12.28 6.86 -7.49
N LEU A 44 11.03 7.09 -7.88
CA LEU A 44 10.65 8.18 -8.76
C LEU A 44 10.82 9.48 -7.96
N ARG A 45 11.88 10.25 -8.25
CA ARG A 45 12.16 11.57 -7.64
C ARG A 45 11.12 12.62 -8.06
N LEU A 46 9.86 12.40 -7.68
CA LEU A 46 8.72 13.26 -7.99
C LEU A 46 8.74 14.51 -7.12
N THR A 47 8.07 15.56 -7.60
CA THR A 47 7.85 16.77 -6.82
C THR A 47 6.95 16.46 -5.61
N GLU A 48 7.13 17.17 -4.51
CA GLU A 48 6.44 16.87 -3.24
C GLU A 48 4.91 16.96 -3.35
N ARG A 49 4.41 17.87 -4.19
CA ARG A 49 2.97 17.99 -4.48
C ARG A 49 2.42 16.73 -5.16
N MET A 50 3.19 16.15 -6.08
CA MET A 50 2.75 14.95 -6.79
C MET A 50 2.70 13.73 -5.87
N TYR A 51 3.65 13.62 -4.93
CA TYR A 51 3.61 12.59 -3.88
C TYR A 51 2.33 12.68 -3.03
N ILE A 52 1.93 13.89 -2.65
CA ILE A 52 0.70 14.10 -1.86
C ILE A 52 -0.54 13.70 -2.67
N TYR A 53 -0.64 14.10 -3.94
CA TYR A 53 -1.77 13.70 -4.78
C TYR A 53 -1.87 12.18 -4.97
N VAL A 54 -0.75 11.50 -5.22
CA VAL A 54 -0.72 10.03 -5.32
C VAL A 54 -1.12 9.38 -4.01
N PHE A 55 -0.65 9.92 -2.88
CA PHE A 55 -1.03 9.43 -1.55
C PHE A 55 -2.53 9.58 -1.28
N PHE A 56 -3.13 10.73 -1.61
CA PHE A 56 -4.56 10.92 -1.48
C PHE A 56 -5.37 10.00 -2.39
N ALA A 57 -4.97 9.84 -3.65
CA ALA A 57 -5.62 8.90 -4.56
C ALA A 57 -5.55 7.45 -4.02
N TYR A 58 -4.39 7.05 -3.49
CA TYR A 58 -4.22 5.75 -2.84
C TYR A 58 -5.16 5.57 -1.64
N LEU A 59 -5.30 6.59 -0.78
CA LEU A 59 -6.20 6.55 0.36
C LEU A 59 -7.66 6.42 -0.07
N THR A 60 -8.09 7.16 -1.09
CA THR A 60 -9.47 7.09 -1.59
C THR A 60 -9.78 5.71 -2.18
N VAL A 61 -8.87 5.15 -2.99
CA VAL A 61 -9.06 3.80 -3.56
C VAL A 61 -9.05 2.73 -2.48
N SER A 62 -8.13 2.82 -1.52
CA SER A 62 -8.05 1.87 -0.41
C SER A 62 -9.28 1.93 0.47
N PHE A 63 -9.77 3.14 0.77
CA PHE A 63 -10.99 3.34 1.55
C PHE A 63 -12.21 2.79 0.83
N ALA A 64 -12.41 3.12 -0.45
CA ALA A 64 -13.51 2.60 -1.25
C ALA A 64 -13.47 1.07 -1.38
N GLY A 65 -12.28 0.49 -1.61
CA GLY A 65 -12.08 -0.95 -1.68
C GLY A 65 -12.40 -1.64 -0.35
N PHE A 66 -11.99 -1.05 0.77
CA PHE A 66 -12.28 -1.58 2.10
C PHE A 66 -13.78 -1.49 2.42
N THR A 67 -14.42 -0.35 2.13
CA THR A 67 -15.87 -0.15 2.30
C THR A 67 -16.67 -1.13 1.45
N TYR A 68 -16.26 -1.37 0.20
CA TYR A 68 -16.91 -2.35 -0.66
C TYR A 68 -16.81 -3.76 -0.07
N TRP A 69 -15.60 -4.16 0.34
CA TRP A 69 -15.37 -5.49 0.92
C TRP A 69 -16.19 -5.69 2.21
N SER A 70 -16.23 -4.69 3.11
CA SER A 70 -16.96 -4.80 4.38
C SER A 70 -18.47 -4.70 4.24
N THR A 71 -18.99 -4.05 3.19
CA THR A 71 -20.44 -3.86 2.99
C THR A 71 -21.09 -4.97 2.18
N PHE A 72 -20.35 -5.56 1.23
CA PHE A 72 -20.92 -6.53 0.27
C PHE A 72 -20.33 -7.94 0.35
N MET A 73 -19.14 -8.11 0.93
CA MET A 73 -18.42 -9.41 0.97
C MET A 73 -18.27 -10.02 2.36
N MET A 74 -18.61 -9.28 3.43
CA MET A 74 -18.96 -9.86 4.75
C MET A 74 -20.44 -10.21 4.79
#